data_AF-A0A8S3K8W4-F1
#
_entry.id   AF-A0A8S3K8W4-F1
#
_cell.length_a   1.000
_cell.length_b   1.000
_cell.length_c   1.000
_cell.angle_alpha   90.00
_cell.angle_beta   90.00
_cell.angle_gamma   90.00
#
_symmetry.space_group_name_H-M   'P 1'
#
loop_
_entity.id
_entity.type
_entity.pdbx_description
1 polymer ?
#
loop_
_entity_poly.entity_id
_entity_poly.type
_entity_poly.pdbx_seq_one_letter_code
_entity_poly.pdbx_strand_id
1 'polypeptide(L)'
;MKELDRARDLYEMNIPRNSDSKYMYVYNQLGSICLSLNDYKSALLYYNFALQTKSSESLNDYVTISNINNKIGRILFEQEKFDEALEKCQDALSMQLEHLSSTHPSLVTTYDLLGMFYQQDH
;
A
#
# COMPACT_ATOMS: atom_id res chain seq x y z
N MET A 1 -8.46 2.05 20.47
CA MET A 1 -8.79 3.36 19.88
C MET A 1 -7.88 4.46 20.40
N LYS A 2 -7.94 4.87 21.69
CA LYS A 2 -7.17 6.03 22.21
C LYS A 2 -5.65 6.02 21.98
N GLU A 3 -4.98 4.87 21.95
CA GLU A 3 -3.52 4.82 21.71
C GLU A 3 -3.14 4.94 20.23
N LEU A 4 -3.99 4.45 19.33
CA LEU A 4 -3.78 4.54 17.88
C LEU A 4 -4.07 5.96 17.36
N ASP A 5 -5.11 6.60 17.88
CA ASP A 5 -5.42 8.00 17.58
C ASP A 5 -4.28 8.92 18.07
N ARG A 6 -3.76 8.66 19.27
CA ARG A 6 -2.62 9.40 19.83
C ARG A 6 -1.34 9.15 19.04
N ALA A 7 -1.10 7.94 18.54
CA ALA A 7 0.02 7.64 17.65
C ALA A 7 -0.12 8.42 16.33
N ARG A 8 -1.30 8.38 15.70
CA ARG A 8 -1.60 9.15 14.48
C ARG A 8 -1.31 10.64 14.68
N ASP A 9 -1.85 11.24 15.73
CA ASP A 9 -1.67 12.67 16.01
C ASP A 9 -0.19 13.02 16.31
N LEU A 10 0.56 12.14 16.99
CA LEU A 10 2.00 12.33 17.23
C LEU A 10 2.84 12.24 15.96
N TYR A 11 2.43 11.40 15.01
CA TYR A 11 3.08 11.26 13.71
C TYR A 11 2.75 12.45 12.79
N GLU A 12 1.50 12.91 12.75
CA GLU A 12 1.10 14.09 11.96
C GLU A 12 1.83 15.37 12.39
N MET A 13 2.12 15.53 13.68
CA MET A 13 2.80 16.72 14.20
C MET A 13 4.32 16.76 13.94
N ASN A 14 4.93 15.63 13.57
CA ASN A 14 6.39 15.47 13.48
C ASN A 14 6.92 15.22 12.06
N ILE A 15 6.08 15.20 11.03
CA ILE A 15 6.54 14.95 9.66
C ILE A 15 6.81 16.31 8.97
N PRO A 16 8.06 16.80 8.92
CA PRO A 16 8.39 17.84 7.95
C PRO A 16 8.04 17.31 6.56
N ARG A 17 7.48 18.17 5.70
CA ARG A 17 7.29 17.93 4.25
C ARG A 17 8.64 17.71 3.57
N ASN A 18 9.32 16.62 3.89
CA ASN A 18 10.65 16.32 3.38
C ASN A 18 10.63 14.92 2.78
N SER A 19 11.07 14.84 1.54
CA SER A 19 10.83 13.75 0.61
C SER A 19 11.67 12.48 0.87
N ASP A 20 12.06 12.17 2.12
CA ASP A 20 12.94 11.03 2.42
C ASP A 20 12.18 9.69 2.43
N SER A 21 12.82 8.61 1.97
CA SER A 21 12.23 7.27 1.87
C SER A 21 11.79 6.71 3.22
N LYS A 22 12.38 7.19 4.33
CA LYS A 22 11.94 6.85 5.70
C LYS A 22 10.47 7.17 5.96
N TYR A 23 9.95 8.25 5.37
CA TYR A 23 8.54 8.63 5.53
C TYR A 23 7.60 7.70 4.77
N MET A 24 8.06 7.03 3.71
CA MET A 24 7.27 6.01 3.00
C MET A 24 6.77 4.94 3.96
N TYR A 25 7.68 4.43 4.80
CA TYR A 25 7.37 3.37 5.76
C TYR A 25 6.39 3.86 6.82
N VAL A 26 6.58 5.08 7.33
CA VAL A 26 5.68 5.69 8.32
C VAL A 26 4.27 5.83 7.75
N TYR A 27 4.15 6.39 6.55
CA TYR A 27 2.85 6.56 5.89
C TYR A 27 2.19 5.22 5.56
N ASN A 28 2.94 4.21 5.13
CA ASN A 28 2.40 2.86 4.92
C ASN A 28 1.83 2.25 6.22
N GLN A 29 2.50 2.47 7.35
CA GLN A 29 2.00 2.01 8.65
C GLN A 29 0.73 2.76 9.07
N LEU A 30 0.69 4.09 8.92
CA LEU A 30 -0.52 4.89 9.18
C LEU A 30 -1.70 4.44 8.30
N GLY A 31 -1.45 4.22 7.01
CA GLY A 31 -2.46 3.69 6.08
C GLY A 31 -2.97 2.31 6.52
N SER A 32 -2.07 1.44 7.01
CA SER A 32 -2.44 0.12 7.52
C SER A 32 -3.28 0.18 8.80
N ILE A 33 -2.96 1.11 9.70
CA ILE A 33 -3.76 1.36 10.90
C ILE A 33 -5.16 1.85 10.52
N CYS A 34 -5.26 2.85 9.63
CA CYS A 34 -6.55 3.34 9.14
C CYS A 34 -7.37 2.23 8.46
N LEU A 35 -6.72 1.39 7.65
CA LEU A 35 -7.37 0.24 7.01
C LEU A 35 -7.92 -0.75 8.05
N SER A 36 -7.18 -1.01 9.13
CA SER A 36 -7.64 -1.88 10.23
C SER A 36 -8.84 -1.31 11.00
N LEU A 37 -9.03 0.02 10.94
CA LEU A 37 -10.17 0.72 11.50
C LEU A 37 -11.34 0.88 10.51
N ASN A 38 -11.23 0.27 9.32
CA ASN A 38 -12.16 0.45 8.19
C ASN A 38 -12.31 1.91 7.73
N ASP A 39 -11.35 2.78 8.05
CA ASP A 39 -11.29 4.14 7.53
C ASP A 39 -10.54 4.13 6.19
N TYR A 40 -11.25 3.72 5.14
CA TYR A 40 -10.71 3.62 3.78
C TYR A 40 -10.24 4.97 3.23
N LYS A 41 -10.90 6.07 3.60
CA LYS A 41 -10.54 7.41 3.13
C LYS A 41 -9.17 7.81 3.65
N SER A 42 -8.94 7.68 4.96
CA SER A 42 -7.64 8.00 5.56
C SER A 42 -6.56 7.00 5.13
N ALA A 43 -6.92 5.72 4.98
CA ALA A 43 -5.99 4.71 4.48
C ALA A 43 -5.43 5.07 3.10
N LEU A 44 -6.32 5.38 2.15
CA LEU A 44 -5.94 5.81 0.80
C LEU A 44 -5.12 7.10 0.83
N LEU A 45 -5.45 8.06 1.70
CA LEU A 45 -4.69 9.30 1.84
C LEU A 45 -3.22 9.03 2.24
N TYR A 46 -2.99 8.25 3.30
CA TYR A 46 -1.63 7.96 3.74
C TYR A 46 -0.88 7.05 2.77
N TYR A 47 -1.54 6.07 2.15
CA TYR A 47 -0.89 5.27 1.09
C TYR A 47 -0.43 6.15 -0.08
N ASN A 48 -1.24 7.12 -0.50
CA ASN A 48 -0.82 8.08 -1.53
C ASN A 48 0.35 8.97 -1.08
N PHE A 49 0.36 9.41 0.18
CA PHE A 49 1.53 10.13 0.71
C PHE A 49 2.79 9.26 0.72
N ALA A 50 2.69 7.97 1.04
CA ALA A 50 3.80 7.04 0.96
C ALA A 50 4.35 6.95 -0.48
N LEU A 51 3.48 6.82 -1.47
CA LEU A 51 3.87 6.75 -2.89
C LEU A 51 4.47 8.05 -3.44
N GLN A 52 4.17 9.20 -2.83
CA GLN A 52 4.74 10.51 -3.21
C GLN A 52 6.11 10.79 -2.58
N THR A 53 6.58 9.95 -1.64
CA THR A 53 7.92 10.09 -1.08
C THR A 53 8.99 9.72 -2.11
N LYS A 54 10.21 10.27 -1.96
CA LYS A 54 11.31 9.89 -2.84
C LYS A 54 11.80 8.49 -2.43
N SER A 55 11.61 7.52 -3.32
CA SER A 55 12.22 6.20 -3.17
C SER A 55 13.74 6.32 -3.16
N SER A 56 14.41 5.46 -2.39
CA SER A 56 15.86 5.26 -2.49
C SER A 56 16.24 4.24 -3.56
N GLU A 57 15.25 3.75 -4.33
CA GLU A 57 15.40 2.75 -5.40
C GLU A 57 16.01 1.43 -4.88
N SER A 58 15.80 1.16 -3.59
CA SER A 58 16.25 -0.07 -2.94
C SER A 58 15.25 -1.20 -3.15
N LEU A 59 15.71 -2.45 -3.04
CA LEU A 59 14.84 -3.64 -3.09
C LEU A 59 13.66 -3.55 -2.11
N ASN A 60 13.93 -3.02 -0.91
CA ASN A 60 12.93 -2.86 0.12
C ASN A 60 11.88 -1.79 -0.23
N ASP A 61 12.27 -0.77 -0.99
CA ASP A 61 11.33 0.24 -1.48
C ASP A 61 10.41 -0.33 -2.54
N TYR A 62 10.93 -1.09 -3.51
CA TYR A 62 10.08 -1.76 -4.51
C TYR A 62 9.08 -2.69 -3.84
N VAL A 63 9.51 -3.51 -2.88
CA VAL A 63 8.61 -4.36 -2.09
C VAL A 63 7.55 -3.53 -1.36
N THR A 64 7.95 -2.40 -0.77
CA THR A 64 7.02 -1.54 -0.01
C THR A 64 6.00 -0.87 -0.93
N ILE A 65 6.43 -0.34 -2.07
CA ILE A 65 5.57 0.29 -3.07
C ILE A 65 4.56 -0.72 -3.63
N SER A 66 5.00 -1.93 -4.00
CA SER A 66 4.11 -2.99 -4.45
C SER A 66 3.10 -3.40 -3.38
N ASN A 67 3.52 -3.50 -2.12
CA ASN A 67 2.62 -3.78 -1.01
C ASN A 67 1.57 -2.67 -0.79
N ILE A 68 1.97 -1.40 -0.95
CA ILE A 68 1.04 -0.27 -0.88
C ILE A 68 0.02 -0.35 -2.02
N ASN A 69 0.46 -0.61 -3.25
CA ASN A 69 -0.44 -0.79 -4.39
C ASN A 69 -1.43 -1.94 -4.18
N ASN A 70 -0.98 -3.08 -3.65
CA ASN A 70 -1.86 -4.20 -3.27
C ASN A 70 -2.92 -3.79 -2.23
N LYS A 71 -2.54 -3.00 -1.22
CA LYS A 71 -3.46 -2.48 -0.19
C LYS A 71 -4.48 -1.51 -0.77
N ILE A 72 -4.06 -0.64 -1.69
CA ILE A 72 -4.96 0.26 -2.43
C ILE A 72 -5.91 -0.58 -3.29
N GLY A 73 -5.40 -1.56 -4.05
CA GLY A 73 -6.21 -2.46 -4.87
C GLY A 73 -7.28 -3.18 -4.06
N ARG A 74 -6.91 -3.70 -2.88
CA ARG A 74 -7.89 -4.29 -1.96
C ARG A 74 -8.96 -3.29 -1.52
N ILE A 75 -8.61 -2.06 -1.16
CA ILE A 75 -9.60 -1.04 -0.78
C ILE A 75 -10.54 -0.73 -1.95
N LEU A 76 -10.01 -0.60 -3.16
CA LEU A 76 -10.81 -0.33 -4.36
C LEU A 76 -11.78 -1.48 -4.65
N PHE A 77 -11.35 -2.73 -4.45
CA PHE A 77 -12.21 -3.89 -4.56
C PHE A 77 -13.36 -3.87 -3.54
N GLU A 78 -13.10 -3.54 -2.27
CA GLU A 78 -14.14 -3.36 -1.24
C GLU A 78 -15.08 -2.17 -1.54
N GLN A 79 -14.66 -1.25 -2.42
CA GLN A 79 -15.47 -0.14 -2.93
C GLN A 79 -16.15 -0.46 -4.27
N GLU A 80 -16.14 -1.73 -4.70
CA GLU A 80 -16.73 -2.21 -5.96
C GLU A 80 -16.09 -1.60 -7.23
N LYS A 81 -14.86 -1.09 -7.11
CA LYS A 81 -14.08 -0.52 -8.22
C LYS A 81 -13.12 -1.57 -8.77
N PHE A 82 -13.67 -2.62 -9.37
CA PHE A 82 -12.93 -3.83 -9.75
C PHE A 82 -11.82 -3.58 -10.78
N ASP A 83 -12.09 -2.80 -11.82
CA ASP A 83 -11.08 -2.46 -12.84
C ASP A 83 -9.87 -1.72 -12.24
N GLU A 84 -10.14 -0.70 -11.42
CA GLU A 84 -9.09 0.08 -10.74
C GLU A 84 -8.32 -0.81 -9.75
N ALA A 85 -8.99 -1.74 -9.07
CA ALA A 85 -8.37 -2.69 -8.15
C ALA A 85 -7.40 -3.64 -8.87
N LEU A 86 -7.84 -4.17 -10.02
CA LEU A 86 -7.05 -5.07 -10.84
C LEU A 86 -5.79 -4.37 -11.40
N GLU A 87 -5.95 -3.15 -11.91
CA GLU A 87 -4.84 -2.32 -12.39
C GLU A 87 -3.78 -2.13 -11.29
N LYS A 88 -4.20 -1.80 -10.07
CA LYS A 88 -3.27 -1.62 -8.94
C LYS A 88 -2.50 -2.89 -8.56
N CYS A 89 -3.13 -4.06 -8.60
CA CYS A 89 -2.44 -5.33 -8.35
C CYS A 89 -1.51 -5.72 -9.52
N GLN A 90 -1.86 -5.37 -10.76
CA GLN A 90 -0.99 -5.58 -11.92
C GLN A 90 0.24 -4.66 -11.90
N ASP A 91 0.08 -3.40 -11.50
CA ASP A 91 1.19 -2.47 -11.26
C ASP A 91 2.15 -3.03 -10.20
N ALA A 92 1.59 -3.52 -9.08
CA ALA A 92 2.36 -4.12 -8.00
C ALA A 92 3.15 -5.34 -8.47
N LEU A 93 2.51 -6.24 -9.23
CA LEU A 93 3.12 -7.44 -9.78
C LEU A 93 4.25 -7.11 -10.75
N SER A 94 4.03 -6.15 -11.65
CA SER A 94 5.01 -5.74 -12.65
C SER A 94 6.29 -5.24 -11.99
N MET A 95 6.16 -4.36 -10.99
CA MET A 95 7.30 -3.86 -10.22
C MET A 95 8.02 -4.97 -9.44
N GLN A 96 7.28 -5.93 -8.88
CA GLN A 96 7.89 -7.07 -8.19
C GLN A 96 8.68 -7.96 -9.15
N LEU A 97 8.14 -8.26 -10.33
CA LEU A 97 8.83 -9.10 -11.32
C LEU A 97 10.03 -8.42 -11.96
N GLU A 98 10.06 -7.08 -12.01
CA GLU A 98 11.19 -6.31 -12.52
C GLU A 98 12.40 -6.35 -11.57
N HIS A 99 12.16 -6.30 -10.25
CA HIS A 99 13.22 -6.11 -9.26
C HIS A 99 13.47 -7.31 -8.34
N LEU A 100 12.58 -8.30 -8.30
CA LEU A 100 12.67 -9.46 -7.40
C LEU A 100 12.79 -10.77 -8.20
N SER A 101 13.24 -11.83 -7.54
CA SER A 101 13.14 -13.17 -8.12
C SER A 101 11.66 -13.58 -8.25
N SER A 102 11.34 -14.37 -9.27
CA SER A 102 9.99 -14.91 -9.49
C SER A 102 9.48 -15.81 -8.35
N THR A 103 10.35 -16.18 -7.41
CA THR A 103 10.03 -16.97 -6.21
C THR A 103 10.01 -16.14 -4.93
N HIS A 104 10.14 -14.81 -5.04
CA HIS A 104 10.21 -13.93 -3.87
C HIS A 104 8.89 -13.98 -3.06
N PRO A 105 8.93 -14.13 -1.73
CA PRO A 105 7.71 -14.31 -0.92
C PRO A 105 6.68 -13.18 -1.03
N SER A 106 7.09 -11.96 -1.39
CA SER A 106 6.17 -10.82 -1.56
C SER A 106 5.21 -10.97 -2.74
N LEU A 107 5.53 -11.83 -3.72
CA LEU A 107 4.65 -12.10 -4.87
C LEU A 107 3.39 -12.86 -4.47
N VAL A 108 3.45 -13.65 -3.38
CA VAL A 108 2.33 -14.49 -2.92
C VAL A 108 1.09 -13.64 -2.69
N THR A 109 1.22 -12.53 -1.94
CA THR A 109 0.09 -11.65 -1.65
C THR A 109 -0.51 -11.02 -2.91
N THR A 110 0.33 -10.67 -3.89
CA THR A 110 -0.14 -10.08 -5.15
C THR A 110 -0.93 -11.11 -5.97
N TYR A 111 -0.42 -12.34 -6.08
CA TYR A 111 -1.12 -13.42 -6.78
C TYR A 111 -2.44 -13.81 -6.11
N ASP A 112 -2.47 -13.87 -4.78
CA ASP A 112 -3.70 -14.17 -4.02
C ASP A 112 -4.78 -13.11 -4.29
N LEU A 113 -4.41 -11.83 -4.29
CA LEU A 113 -5.35 -10.74 -4.60
C LEU A 113 -5.86 -10.81 -6.04
N LEU A 114 -4.97 -11.03 -7.02
CA LEU A 114 -5.38 -11.19 -8.42
C LEU A 114 -6.33 -12.37 -8.59
N GLY A 115 -6.03 -13.52 -7.99
CA GLY A 115 -6.89 -14.70 -8.03
C GLY A 115 -8.26 -14.43 -7.42
N MET A 116 -8.31 -13.74 -6.28
CA MET A 116 -9.56 -13.32 -5.63
C MET A 116 -10.38 -12.37 -6.51
N PHE A 117 -9.73 -11.39 -7.15
CA PHE A 117 -10.41 -10.42 -8.00
C PHE A 117 -10.99 -11.09 -9.25
N TYR A 118 -10.24 -11.96 -9.91
CA TYR A 118 -10.74 -12.71 -11.08
C TYR A 118 -11.86 -13.70 -10.74
N GLN A 119 -11.92 -14.23 -9.52
CA GLN A 119 -13.02 -15.11 -9.10
C GLN A 119 -14.34 -14.36 -8.87
N GLN A 120 -14.28 -13.07 -8.52
CA GLN A 120 -15.47 -12.26 -8.25
C GLN A 120 -16.05 -11.64 -9.54
N ASP A 121 -15.23 -11.46 -10.58
CA ASP A 121 -15.64 -10.93 -11.89
C ASP A 121 -16.35 -11.98 -12.79
N HIS A 122 -16.74 -13.13 -12.21
CA HIS A 122 -17.41 -14.27 -12.85
C HIS A 122 -18.61 -14.74 -12.04
#